data_AF-A0A7V1BKK7-F1
#
_entry.id   AF-A0A7V1BKK7-F1
#
_cell.length_a   1.000
_cell.length_b   1.000
_cell.length_c   1.000
_cell.angle_alpha   90.00
_cell.angle_beta   90.00
_cell.angle_gamma   90.00
#
_symmetry.space_group_name_H-M   'P 1'
#
loop_
_entity.id
_entity.type
_entity.pdbx_description
1 polymer ?
#
loop_
_entity_poly.entity_id
_entity_poly.type
_entity_poly.pdbx_seq_one_letter_code
_entity_poly.pdbx_strand_id
1 'polypeptide(L)'
;MESKLIAGSFITSLAENLNSEHSLLISVSTDPSLEFTSADQKVSGLDWQQKLDSNEFFDFIIADLPLGMERERVKIGGSTIPLRRNWLFILGALSHLTPDGICVALVEPPAFGLAEGPNFLKALESEGYRLSGVFNTSSNLLSSTSIRPVLAILTRDQKDGLFVAELKEEEQARRVAQLFTQGKTADSLAEGIDLAGGIFAGFESLKAKLQLERLETQYKQYQTYALGELAEEINTVRSGETLIHKDNAVYFPMLGSSPVTHDLSELTIKHHNIFQVELPAHAKSEYVAAFFKSDLGGLILQSLTRGAFIQKLNKSSLLQANVALPEIQEQEEIILSHQRINTLTSAIMKLQKELALNPRNAAAIRFQIDGMLEQVNGLSEAERVMNMAREGESATLEFKESFCLDTRKGTKEKRIELSSLKTIAAFLNTNGGTLLIGVADNSAVTGVKDEIGKFFKSKDKFMLHFKNCLKASIGEQFYPFIHQRLVDVSGATVLIVVCDSSPSPCYLNGSSFYVRTNPATDELEGPRLVEYVQNHFSGKNQ
;
A
#
# COMPACT_ATOMS: atom_id res chain seq x y z
N MET A 1 -12.02 -13.59 -10.76
CA MET A 1 -13.03 -12.73 -11.42
C MET A 1 -12.59 -11.27 -11.31
N GLU A 2 -12.43 -10.74 -10.10
CA GLU A 2 -11.92 -9.37 -9.85
C GLU A 2 -10.56 -9.07 -10.53
N SER A 3 -9.61 -9.99 -10.46
CA SER A 3 -8.30 -9.89 -11.13
C SER A 3 -8.35 -9.72 -12.66
N LYS A 4 -9.24 -10.45 -13.33
CA LYS A 4 -9.42 -10.37 -14.79
C LYS A 4 -10.10 -9.03 -15.16
N LEU A 5 -11.02 -8.56 -14.32
CA LEU A 5 -11.70 -7.28 -14.49
C LEU A 5 -10.74 -6.09 -14.42
N ILE A 6 -9.75 -6.11 -13.53
CA ILE A 6 -8.74 -5.04 -13.42
C ILE A 6 -7.93 -4.93 -14.71
N ALA A 7 -7.38 -6.06 -15.20
CA ALA A 7 -6.60 -6.08 -16.44
C ALA A 7 -7.47 -5.75 -17.67
N GLY A 8 -8.70 -6.26 -17.71
CA GLY A 8 -9.67 -5.94 -18.76
C GLY A 8 -10.01 -4.46 -18.79
N SER A 9 -10.26 -3.84 -17.64
CA SER A 9 -10.59 -2.40 -17.55
C SER A 9 -9.43 -1.49 -17.97
N PHE A 10 -8.19 -1.90 -17.68
CA PHE A 10 -6.99 -1.25 -18.22
C PHE A 10 -6.97 -1.32 -19.75
N ILE A 11 -7.13 -2.51 -20.33
CA ILE A 11 -7.07 -2.74 -21.79
C ILE A 11 -8.20 -2.00 -22.50
N THR A 12 -9.43 -2.08 -21.99
CA THR A 12 -10.58 -1.36 -22.54
C THR A 12 -10.35 0.15 -22.51
N SER A 13 -9.85 0.68 -21.39
CA SER A 13 -9.57 2.12 -21.30
C SER A 13 -8.42 2.55 -22.21
N LEU A 14 -7.42 1.70 -22.49
CA LEU A 14 -6.40 1.99 -23.51
C LEU A 14 -7.03 2.13 -24.89
N ALA A 15 -7.85 1.16 -25.30
CA ALA A 15 -8.51 1.18 -26.61
C ALA A 15 -9.40 2.43 -26.78
N GLU A 16 -10.16 2.78 -25.75
CA GLU A 16 -11.01 3.99 -25.72
C GLU A 16 -10.19 5.28 -25.86
N ASN A 17 -9.10 5.42 -25.09
CA ASN A 17 -8.27 6.64 -25.12
C ASN A 17 -7.48 6.80 -26.43
N LEU A 18 -7.17 5.69 -27.11
CA LEU A 18 -6.51 5.70 -28.42
C LEU A 18 -7.48 5.93 -29.58
N ASN A 19 -8.80 5.89 -29.33
CA ASN A 19 -9.84 5.84 -30.36
C ASN A 19 -9.58 4.73 -31.39
N SER A 20 -9.24 3.54 -30.91
CA SER A 20 -8.97 2.39 -31.78
C SER A 20 -10.22 2.02 -32.60
N GLU A 21 -10.05 1.91 -33.92
CA GLU A 21 -11.09 1.52 -34.88
C GLU A 21 -10.85 0.09 -35.43
N HIS A 22 -9.63 -0.44 -35.31
CA HIS A 22 -9.25 -1.73 -35.89
C HIS A 22 -8.43 -2.57 -34.90
N SER A 23 -9.14 -3.40 -34.15
CA SER A 23 -8.59 -4.18 -33.05
C SER A 23 -8.51 -5.69 -33.31
N LEU A 24 -7.42 -6.31 -32.86
CA LEU A 24 -7.16 -7.74 -32.98
C LEU A 24 -6.94 -8.37 -31.60
N LEU A 25 -7.72 -9.41 -31.28
CA LEU A 25 -7.46 -10.28 -30.13
C LEU A 25 -6.87 -11.62 -30.57
N ILE A 26 -5.61 -11.86 -30.17
CA ILE A 26 -4.91 -13.13 -30.35
C ILE A 26 -5.03 -13.92 -29.04
N SER A 27 -5.78 -15.03 -29.08
CA SER A 27 -6.02 -15.89 -27.91
C SER A 27 -5.45 -17.29 -28.15
N VAL A 28 -4.23 -17.53 -27.70
CA VAL A 28 -3.57 -18.84 -27.87
C VAL A 28 -3.86 -19.79 -26.70
N SER A 29 -4.18 -19.26 -25.51
CA SER A 29 -4.57 -20.03 -24.33
C SER A 29 -5.99 -20.59 -24.42
N THR A 30 -6.23 -21.77 -23.83
CA THR A 30 -7.55 -22.39 -23.70
C THR A 30 -8.45 -21.76 -22.63
N ASP A 31 -7.85 -21.05 -21.66
CA ASP A 31 -8.53 -20.17 -20.71
C ASP A 31 -7.97 -18.76 -20.91
N PRO A 32 -8.72 -17.85 -21.56
CA PRO A 32 -8.24 -16.49 -21.81
C PRO A 32 -8.07 -15.75 -20.49
N SER A 33 -6.88 -15.19 -20.31
CA SER A 33 -6.48 -14.42 -19.13
C SER A 33 -6.92 -12.97 -19.24
N LEU A 34 -7.10 -12.46 -20.47
CA LEU A 34 -7.47 -11.08 -20.76
C LEU A 34 -8.91 -11.00 -21.26
N GLU A 35 -9.74 -10.25 -20.54
CA GLU A 35 -11.12 -9.97 -20.94
C GLU A 35 -11.16 -8.72 -21.81
N PHE A 36 -11.38 -8.90 -23.12
CA PHE A 36 -11.65 -7.81 -24.06
C PHE A 36 -12.69 -8.29 -25.08
N THR A 37 -13.92 -7.78 -24.93
CA THR A 37 -15.09 -8.22 -25.71
C THR A 37 -15.35 -7.38 -26.95
N SER A 38 -14.69 -6.23 -27.08
CA SER A 38 -14.86 -5.26 -28.16
C SER A 38 -13.88 -5.43 -29.32
N ALA A 39 -13.19 -6.57 -29.43
CA ALA A 39 -12.29 -6.82 -30.55
C ALA A 39 -13.04 -7.00 -31.87
N ASP A 40 -12.58 -6.33 -32.93
CA ASP A 40 -13.14 -6.45 -34.28
C ASP A 40 -12.85 -7.83 -34.88
N GLN A 41 -11.63 -8.32 -34.65
CA GLN A 41 -11.20 -9.63 -35.12
C GLN A 41 -10.60 -10.43 -33.96
N LYS A 42 -10.93 -11.73 -33.92
CA LYS A 42 -10.40 -12.68 -32.93
C LYS A 42 -9.82 -13.89 -33.63
N VAL A 43 -8.56 -14.18 -33.34
CA VAL A 43 -7.84 -15.37 -33.81
C VAL A 43 -7.38 -16.22 -32.63
N SER A 44 -7.31 -17.52 -32.82
CA SER A 44 -6.95 -18.46 -31.76
C SER A 44 -6.09 -19.62 -32.27
N GLY A 45 -5.46 -20.33 -31.34
CA GLY A 45 -4.58 -21.47 -31.63
C GLY A 45 -3.14 -21.08 -31.96
N LEU A 46 -2.24 -22.07 -31.95
CA LEU A 46 -0.81 -21.86 -32.23
C LEU A 46 -0.52 -21.47 -33.69
N ASP A 47 -1.48 -21.70 -34.58
CA ASP A 47 -1.47 -21.41 -36.01
C ASP A 47 -2.14 -20.07 -36.35
N TRP A 48 -2.42 -19.21 -35.36
CA TRP A 48 -3.20 -17.98 -35.54
C TRP A 48 -2.65 -17.06 -36.65
N GLN A 49 -1.34 -17.04 -36.89
CA GLN A 49 -0.72 -16.24 -37.96
C GLN A 49 -1.20 -16.65 -39.36
N GLN A 50 -1.54 -17.93 -39.57
CA GLN A 50 -2.07 -18.42 -40.86
C GLN A 50 -3.53 -18.00 -41.09
N LYS A 51 -4.18 -17.43 -40.08
CA LYS A 51 -5.58 -16.99 -40.10
C LYS A 51 -5.71 -15.49 -40.34
N LEU A 52 -4.59 -14.80 -40.55
CA LEU A 52 -4.52 -13.37 -40.87
C LEU A 52 -3.94 -13.18 -42.27
N ASP A 53 -4.49 -12.22 -42.99
CA ASP A 53 -3.93 -11.82 -44.27
C ASP A 53 -2.70 -10.92 -44.06
N SER A 54 -1.66 -11.09 -44.89
CA SER A 54 -0.39 -10.35 -44.74
C SER A 54 -0.51 -8.83 -44.88
N ASN A 55 -1.65 -8.34 -45.38
CA ASN A 55 -1.94 -6.93 -45.59
C ASN A 55 -2.94 -6.36 -44.58
N GLU A 56 -3.38 -7.15 -43.60
CA GLU A 56 -4.21 -6.67 -42.49
C GLU A 56 -3.34 -5.96 -41.45
N PHE A 57 -3.75 -4.76 -41.07
CA PHE A 57 -3.08 -3.97 -40.03
C PHE A 57 -4.08 -3.48 -38.99
N PHE A 58 -3.64 -3.43 -37.74
CA PHE A 58 -4.47 -3.11 -36.58
C PHE A 58 -3.82 -1.99 -35.77
N ASP A 59 -4.63 -1.09 -35.23
CA ASP A 59 -4.19 -0.02 -34.33
C ASP A 59 -4.11 -0.48 -32.87
N PHE A 60 -4.82 -1.56 -32.52
CA PHE A 60 -4.79 -2.12 -31.18
C PHE A 60 -4.75 -3.66 -31.22
N ILE A 61 -3.64 -4.24 -30.80
CA ILE A 61 -3.47 -5.71 -30.78
C ILE A 61 -3.34 -6.19 -29.34
N ILE A 62 -4.13 -7.18 -28.96
CA ILE A 62 -4.04 -7.84 -27.66
C ILE A 62 -3.53 -9.26 -27.88
N ALA A 63 -2.39 -9.59 -27.29
CA ALA A 63 -1.78 -10.90 -27.36
C ALA A 63 -1.89 -11.62 -26.00
N ASP A 64 -2.94 -12.43 -25.85
CA ASP A 64 -3.15 -13.33 -24.71
C ASP A 64 -2.47 -14.68 -24.98
N LEU A 65 -1.19 -14.73 -24.60
CA LEU A 65 -0.26 -15.79 -24.96
C LEU A 65 0.01 -16.73 -23.78
N PRO A 66 0.22 -18.04 -24.04
CA PRO A 66 0.68 -18.97 -23.01
C PRO A 66 2.07 -18.58 -22.52
N LEU A 67 2.29 -18.81 -21.23
CA LEU A 67 3.54 -18.51 -20.54
C LEU A 67 4.44 -19.74 -20.46
N GLY A 68 5.75 -19.52 -20.35
CA GLY A 68 6.74 -20.55 -20.08
C GLY A 68 7.03 -21.46 -21.28
N MET A 69 6.75 -21.03 -22.51
CA MET A 69 6.99 -21.84 -23.70
C MET A 69 8.48 -22.14 -23.92
N GLU A 70 8.75 -23.23 -24.65
CA GLU A 70 10.10 -23.65 -25.03
C GLU A 70 10.84 -22.59 -25.86
N ARG A 71 12.16 -22.70 -25.88
CA ARG A 71 13.04 -21.79 -26.63
C ARG A 71 13.39 -22.36 -27.99
N GLU A 72 13.36 -21.50 -29.01
CA GLU A 72 13.78 -21.81 -30.37
C GLU A 72 14.82 -20.78 -30.83
N ARG A 73 15.77 -21.21 -31.67
CA ARG A 73 16.78 -20.30 -32.23
C ARG A 73 16.21 -19.61 -33.45
N VAL A 74 16.09 -18.29 -33.39
CA VAL A 74 15.50 -17.49 -34.46
C VAL A 74 16.49 -16.41 -34.90
N LYS A 75 16.49 -16.14 -36.21
CA LYS A 75 17.27 -15.06 -36.81
C LYS A 75 16.45 -13.78 -36.80
N ILE A 76 16.86 -12.79 -36.01
CA ILE A 76 16.20 -11.48 -35.86
C ILE A 76 17.27 -10.42 -35.57
N GLY A 77 17.10 -9.19 -36.07
CA GLY A 77 18.07 -8.10 -35.84
C GLY A 77 19.50 -8.45 -36.26
N GLY A 78 19.65 -9.26 -37.32
CA GLY A 78 20.94 -9.71 -37.85
C GLY A 78 21.65 -10.82 -37.07
N SER A 79 21.09 -11.33 -35.96
CA SER A 79 21.71 -12.35 -35.10
C SER A 79 20.79 -13.55 -34.85
N THR A 80 21.37 -14.71 -34.53
CA THR A 80 20.60 -15.90 -34.14
C THR A 80 20.53 -16.01 -32.62
N ILE A 81 19.36 -15.70 -32.05
CA ILE A 81 19.14 -15.60 -30.60
C ILE A 81 18.17 -16.72 -30.17
N PRO A 82 18.40 -17.42 -29.04
CA PRO A 82 17.41 -18.33 -28.47
C PRO A 82 16.28 -17.51 -27.82
N LEU A 83 15.06 -17.62 -28.35
CA LEU A 83 13.87 -16.90 -27.89
C LEU A 83 12.76 -17.85 -27.52
N ARG A 84 11.92 -17.46 -26.57
CA ARG A 84 10.74 -18.25 -26.19
C ARG A 84 9.68 -18.17 -27.29
N ARG A 85 8.99 -19.26 -27.57
CA ARG A 85 7.97 -19.30 -28.65
C ARG A 85 6.86 -18.25 -28.48
N ASN A 86 6.43 -17.96 -27.26
CA ASN A 86 5.45 -16.90 -27.01
C ASN A 86 5.98 -15.52 -27.42
N TRP A 87 7.26 -15.23 -27.25
CA TRP A 87 7.85 -13.97 -27.72
C TRP A 87 7.92 -13.88 -29.26
N LEU A 88 7.97 -15.02 -29.96
CA LEU A 88 7.84 -15.06 -31.42
C LEU A 88 6.42 -14.74 -31.89
N PHE A 89 5.41 -15.15 -31.11
CA PHE A 89 4.03 -14.72 -31.39
C PHE A 89 3.88 -13.21 -31.20
N ILE A 90 4.54 -12.61 -30.21
CA ILE A 90 4.58 -11.15 -30.06
C ILE A 90 5.19 -10.51 -31.32
N LEU A 91 6.32 -11.01 -31.82
CA LEU A 91 6.94 -10.48 -33.03
C LEU A 91 6.01 -10.55 -34.26
N GLY A 92 5.32 -11.68 -34.44
CA GLY A 92 4.32 -11.80 -35.52
C GLY A 92 3.10 -10.92 -35.30
N ALA A 93 2.71 -10.62 -34.06
CA ALA A 93 1.64 -9.67 -33.79
C ALA A 93 2.06 -8.25 -34.21
N LEU A 94 3.30 -7.88 -33.87
CA LEU A 94 3.88 -6.58 -34.20
C LEU A 94 3.98 -6.33 -35.72
N SER A 95 4.17 -7.35 -36.56
CA SER A 95 4.20 -7.17 -38.02
C SER A 95 2.87 -6.69 -38.60
N HIS A 96 1.76 -6.89 -37.91
CA HIS A 96 0.43 -6.37 -38.28
C HIS A 96 0.08 -5.05 -37.57
N LEU A 97 1.03 -4.42 -36.88
CA LEU A 97 0.77 -3.17 -36.17
C LEU A 97 0.89 -1.96 -37.11
N THR A 98 -0.08 -1.04 -37.07
CA THR A 98 -0.01 0.25 -37.76
C THR A 98 1.10 1.16 -37.17
N PRO A 99 1.55 2.21 -37.87
CA PRO A 99 2.60 3.12 -37.38
C PRO A 99 2.35 3.74 -36.00
N ASP A 100 1.10 4.09 -35.70
CA ASP A 100 0.69 4.67 -34.41
C ASP A 100 0.01 3.64 -33.48
N GLY A 101 0.01 2.36 -33.89
CA GLY A 101 -0.66 1.29 -33.19
C GLY A 101 0.07 0.84 -31.92
N ILE A 102 -0.68 0.18 -31.04
CA ILE A 102 -0.20 -0.38 -29.78
C ILE A 102 -0.49 -1.88 -29.70
N CYS A 103 0.52 -2.66 -29.28
CA CYS A 103 0.35 -4.07 -28.95
C CYS A 103 0.48 -4.27 -27.44
N VAL A 104 -0.55 -4.84 -26.80
CA VAL A 104 -0.57 -5.27 -25.40
C VAL A 104 -0.37 -6.77 -25.34
N ALA A 105 0.77 -7.22 -24.82
CA ALA A 105 1.11 -8.64 -24.73
C ALA A 105 1.19 -9.12 -23.28
N LEU A 106 0.59 -10.28 -23.00
CA LEU A 106 0.77 -10.98 -21.73
C LEU A 106 2.10 -11.74 -21.73
N VAL A 107 2.97 -11.44 -20.76
CA VAL A 107 4.31 -12.04 -20.64
C VAL A 107 4.61 -12.50 -19.22
N GLU A 108 5.61 -13.37 -19.09
CA GLU A 108 6.08 -13.87 -17.81
C GLU A 108 6.76 -12.76 -17.00
N PRO A 109 6.72 -12.77 -15.65
CA PRO A 109 7.58 -11.91 -14.86
C PRO A 109 9.06 -12.32 -15.06
N PRO A 110 10.01 -11.38 -15.18
CA PRO A 110 9.87 -9.92 -15.05
C PRO A 110 9.73 -9.19 -16.41
N ALA A 111 8.74 -9.57 -17.23
CA ALA A 111 8.63 -9.21 -18.65
C ALA A 111 9.87 -9.63 -19.46
N PHE A 112 10.52 -8.69 -20.14
CA PHE A 112 11.74 -8.94 -20.90
C PHE A 112 13.03 -8.77 -20.07
N GLY A 113 12.95 -8.86 -18.74
CA GLY A 113 14.13 -8.82 -17.85
C GLY A 113 14.90 -10.14 -17.73
N LEU A 114 14.48 -11.20 -18.42
CA LEU A 114 15.20 -12.48 -18.47
C LEU A 114 16.50 -12.38 -19.29
N ALA A 115 17.39 -13.37 -19.17
CA ALA A 115 18.71 -13.35 -19.82
C ALA A 115 18.68 -13.14 -21.34
N GLU A 116 17.66 -13.68 -22.03
CA GLU A 116 17.42 -13.50 -23.46
C GLU A 116 16.79 -12.14 -23.83
N GLY A 117 16.20 -11.44 -22.86
CA GLY A 117 15.37 -10.27 -23.07
C GLY A 117 16.08 -9.02 -23.59
N PRO A 118 17.26 -8.62 -23.08
CA PRO A 118 18.00 -7.48 -23.63
C PRO A 118 18.33 -7.63 -25.12
N ASN A 119 18.69 -8.85 -25.55
CA ASN A 119 18.96 -9.13 -26.96
C ASN A 119 17.66 -9.12 -27.78
N PHE A 120 16.54 -9.56 -27.21
CA PHE A 120 15.23 -9.48 -27.85
C PHE A 120 14.76 -8.04 -28.04
N LEU A 121 14.85 -7.20 -27.01
CA LEU A 121 14.50 -5.78 -27.08
C LEU A 121 15.35 -5.04 -28.10
N LYS A 122 16.68 -5.28 -28.11
CA LYS A 122 17.57 -4.72 -29.14
C LYS A 122 17.21 -5.15 -30.56
N ALA A 123 16.76 -6.40 -30.73
CA ALA A 123 16.32 -6.89 -32.02
C ALA A 123 14.98 -6.23 -32.44
N LEU A 124 14.04 -6.05 -31.51
CA LEU A 124 12.81 -5.30 -31.75
C LEU A 124 13.09 -3.86 -32.17
N GLU A 125 14.01 -3.18 -31.50
CA GLU A 125 14.43 -1.81 -31.84
C GLU A 125 14.98 -1.73 -33.28
N SER A 126 15.77 -2.74 -33.70
CA SER A 126 16.29 -2.79 -35.07
C SER A 126 15.21 -2.99 -36.14
N GLU A 127 14.07 -3.55 -35.77
CA GLU A 127 12.89 -3.75 -36.62
C GLU A 127 11.87 -2.59 -36.48
N GLY A 128 12.21 -1.55 -35.69
CA GLY A 128 11.39 -0.36 -35.50
C GLY A 128 10.29 -0.49 -34.45
N TYR A 129 10.42 -1.43 -33.51
CA TYR A 129 9.51 -1.57 -32.36
C TYR A 129 10.25 -1.29 -31.05
N ARG A 130 9.53 -0.83 -30.03
CA ARG A 130 10.09 -0.65 -28.69
C ARG A 130 9.12 -1.10 -27.61
N LEU A 131 9.67 -1.39 -26.43
CA LEU A 131 8.89 -1.59 -25.22
C LEU A 131 8.57 -0.22 -24.62
N SER A 132 7.29 0.15 -24.62
CA SER A 132 6.82 1.47 -24.20
C SER A 132 6.20 1.46 -22.80
N GLY A 133 5.69 0.31 -22.36
CA GLY A 133 5.23 0.19 -20.98
C GLY A 133 5.21 -1.23 -20.43
N VAL A 134 5.28 -1.33 -19.10
CA VAL A 134 5.22 -2.59 -18.36
C VAL A 134 4.26 -2.43 -17.17
N PHE A 135 3.26 -3.29 -17.07
CA PHE A 135 2.19 -3.17 -16.08
C PHE A 135 2.03 -4.45 -15.27
N ASN A 136 2.23 -4.35 -13.96
CA ASN A 136 2.08 -5.49 -13.06
C ASN A 136 0.60 -5.80 -12.89
N THR A 137 0.17 -7.02 -13.21
CA THR A 137 -1.22 -7.44 -12.95
C THR A 137 -1.36 -7.98 -11.54
N SER A 138 -2.54 -8.44 -11.14
CA SER A 138 -2.67 -9.19 -9.87
C SER A 138 -2.12 -10.63 -9.98
N SER A 139 -1.77 -11.26 -8.85
CA SER A 139 -1.24 -12.63 -8.79
C SER A 139 -2.25 -13.71 -9.20
N ASN A 140 -3.54 -13.40 -9.17
CA ASN A 140 -4.63 -14.36 -9.41
C ASN A 140 -5.26 -14.17 -10.80
N LEU A 141 -4.54 -13.54 -11.74
CA LEU A 141 -5.02 -13.38 -13.12
C LEU A 141 -5.17 -14.75 -13.81
N LEU A 142 -4.20 -15.63 -13.59
CA LEU A 142 -4.21 -17.00 -14.10
C LEU A 142 -4.93 -17.91 -13.10
N SER A 143 -5.89 -18.69 -13.58
CA SER A 143 -6.67 -19.62 -12.76
C SER A 143 -5.89 -20.89 -12.37
N SER A 144 -4.87 -21.24 -13.15
CA SER A 144 -4.19 -22.55 -13.12
C SER A 144 -2.77 -22.53 -12.57
N THR A 145 -2.19 -21.34 -12.34
CA THR A 145 -0.80 -21.20 -11.84
C THR A 145 -0.69 -20.03 -10.87
N SER A 146 0.33 -20.07 -10.00
CA SER A 146 0.69 -18.96 -9.10
C SER A 146 1.58 -17.91 -9.77
N ILE A 147 1.84 -18.03 -11.08
CA ILE A 147 2.63 -17.05 -11.82
C ILE A 147 1.82 -15.76 -11.89
N ARG A 148 2.44 -14.64 -11.50
CA ARG A 148 1.90 -13.30 -11.67
C ARG A 148 2.36 -12.75 -13.02
N PRO A 149 1.52 -12.81 -14.08
CA PRO A 149 1.92 -12.29 -15.37
C PRO A 149 2.06 -10.77 -15.35
N VAL A 150 2.65 -10.26 -16.42
CA VAL A 150 2.86 -8.83 -16.64
C VAL A 150 2.32 -8.48 -18.01
N LEU A 151 1.72 -7.29 -18.15
CA LEU A 151 1.37 -6.74 -19.46
C LEU A 151 2.55 -5.92 -19.98
N ALA A 152 3.04 -6.25 -21.16
CA ALA A 152 4.02 -5.47 -21.89
C ALA A 152 3.32 -4.72 -23.03
N ILE A 153 3.54 -3.41 -23.10
CA ILE A 153 3.06 -2.58 -24.19
C ILE A 153 4.21 -2.29 -25.15
N LEU A 154 4.01 -2.66 -26.41
CA LEU A 154 4.96 -2.47 -27.50
C LEU A 154 4.36 -1.56 -28.58
N THR A 155 5.16 -0.65 -29.10
CA THR A 155 4.73 0.35 -30.09
C THR A 155 5.80 0.51 -31.18
N ARG A 156 5.46 1.24 -32.25
CA ARG A 156 6.41 1.69 -33.29
C ARG A 156 6.91 3.13 -33.10
N ASP A 157 6.37 3.87 -32.14
CA ASP A 157 6.76 5.26 -31.90
C ASP A 157 8.20 5.35 -31.36
N GLN A 158 8.87 6.47 -31.60
CA GLN A 158 10.28 6.72 -31.23
C GLN A 158 10.41 7.58 -29.96
N LYS A 159 9.37 7.65 -29.12
CA LYS A 159 9.48 8.41 -27.86
C LYS A 159 10.49 7.69 -26.96
N ASP A 160 11.22 8.44 -26.14
CA ASP A 160 12.12 7.85 -25.14
C ASP A 160 11.33 7.54 -23.84
N GLY A 161 11.90 6.67 -23.01
CA GLY A 161 11.34 6.30 -21.71
C GLY A 161 10.53 5.00 -21.72
N LEU A 162 10.29 4.49 -20.51
CA LEU A 162 9.54 3.26 -20.27
C LEU A 162 8.56 3.50 -19.12
N PHE A 163 7.27 3.45 -19.43
CA PHE A 163 6.22 3.65 -18.44
C PHE A 163 5.97 2.39 -17.63
N VAL A 164 6.07 2.47 -16.30
CA VAL A 164 5.91 1.31 -15.42
C VAL A 164 4.88 1.57 -14.34
N ALA A 165 3.89 0.69 -14.21
CA ALA A 165 2.83 0.81 -13.21
C ALA A 165 2.36 -0.53 -12.64
N GLU A 166 1.71 -0.51 -11.48
CA GLU A 166 1.00 -1.66 -10.91
C GLU A 166 -0.51 -1.43 -11.01
N LEU A 167 -1.22 -2.45 -11.50
CA LEU A 167 -2.69 -2.44 -11.58
C LEU A 167 -3.24 -3.15 -10.34
N LYS A 168 -3.93 -2.41 -9.47
CA LYS A 168 -4.44 -2.89 -8.18
C LYS A 168 -5.96 -2.85 -8.10
N GLU A 169 -6.57 -1.82 -8.68
CA GLU A 169 -8.02 -1.59 -8.62
C GLU A 169 -8.54 -1.16 -9.99
N GLU A 170 -9.83 -1.38 -10.26
CA GLU A 170 -10.42 -1.10 -11.58
C GLU A 170 -10.31 0.38 -11.98
N GLU A 171 -10.76 1.29 -11.11
CA GLU A 171 -10.72 2.74 -11.37
C GLU A 171 -9.28 3.26 -11.49
N GLN A 172 -8.38 2.73 -10.67
CA GLN A 172 -6.96 3.05 -10.74
C GLN A 172 -6.35 2.55 -12.06
N ALA A 173 -6.71 1.36 -12.52
CA ALA A 173 -6.24 0.81 -13.78
C ALA A 173 -6.71 1.66 -14.99
N ARG A 174 -7.97 2.11 -15.00
CA ARG A 174 -8.47 3.06 -16.03
C ARG A 174 -7.68 4.37 -16.04
N ARG A 175 -7.39 4.92 -14.86
CA ARG A 175 -6.58 6.14 -14.71
C ARG A 175 -5.16 5.94 -15.24
N VAL A 176 -4.52 4.81 -14.96
CA VAL A 176 -3.19 4.48 -15.46
C VAL A 176 -3.17 4.39 -16.99
N ALA A 177 -4.19 3.78 -17.62
CA ALA A 177 -4.33 3.75 -19.08
C ALA A 177 -4.42 5.17 -19.68
N GLN A 178 -5.18 6.05 -19.04
CA GLN A 178 -5.30 7.44 -19.44
C GLN A 178 -3.97 8.21 -19.31
N LEU A 179 -3.24 8.04 -18.21
CA LEU A 179 -1.95 8.68 -18.00
C LEU A 179 -0.91 8.23 -19.02
N PHE A 180 -0.84 6.92 -19.28
CA PHE A 180 0.04 6.31 -20.28
C PHE A 180 -0.22 6.89 -21.69
N THR A 181 -1.48 6.91 -22.14
CA THR A 181 -1.85 7.41 -23.47
C THR A 181 -1.61 8.92 -23.63
N GLN A 182 -1.71 9.69 -22.54
CA GLN A 182 -1.38 11.12 -22.53
C GLN A 182 0.13 11.41 -22.40
N GLY A 183 0.97 10.40 -22.20
CA GLY A 183 2.40 10.59 -21.92
C GLY A 183 2.67 11.33 -20.61
N LYS A 184 1.77 11.23 -19.63
CA LYS A 184 1.91 11.83 -18.30
C LYS A 184 2.35 10.76 -17.31
N THR A 185 3.25 11.13 -16.40
CA THR A 185 3.75 10.24 -15.33
C THR A 185 3.52 10.87 -13.96
N ALA A 186 3.71 10.05 -12.93
CA ALA A 186 3.63 10.40 -11.53
C ALA A 186 4.83 9.81 -10.76
N ASP A 187 4.93 10.11 -9.47
CA ASP A 187 6.03 9.65 -8.61
C ASP A 187 5.75 8.30 -7.92
N SER A 188 4.70 7.58 -8.35
CA SER A 188 4.28 6.33 -7.73
C SER A 188 3.93 5.26 -8.77
N LEU A 189 4.23 4.00 -8.46
CA LEU A 189 3.83 2.87 -9.30
C LEU A 189 2.30 2.71 -9.41
N ALA A 190 1.51 3.31 -8.53
CA ALA A 190 0.05 3.28 -8.60
C ALA A 190 -0.50 4.21 -9.69
N GLU A 191 0.25 5.22 -10.12
CA GLU A 191 -0.14 6.15 -11.18
C GLU A 191 0.78 6.06 -12.40
N GLY A 192 1.92 5.38 -12.22
CA GLY A 192 2.90 5.07 -13.24
C GLY A 192 4.08 6.03 -13.23
N ILE A 193 5.28 5.45 -13.31
CA ILE A 193 6.55 6.18 -13.32
C ILE A 193 7.23 6.01 -14.68
N ASP A 194 8.09 6.95 -15.07
CA ASP A 194 8.94 6.81 -16.25
C ASP A 194 10.35 6.37 -15.86
N LEU A 195 10.85 5.29 -16.47
CA LEU A 195 12.21 4.82 -16.30
C LEU A 195 13.11 5.34 -17.41
N ALA A 196 13.90 6.37 -17.08
CA ALA A 196 14.94 6.89 -17.96
C ALA A 196 15.93 5.78 -18.38
N GLY A 197 16.09 5.57 -19.68
CA GLY A 197 16.99 4.56 -20.25
C GLY A 197 16.36 3.18 -20.50
N GLY A 198 15.08 2.96 -20.18
CA GLY A 198 14.33 1.77 -20.62
C GLY A 198 14.74 0.42 -20.01
N ILE A 199 15.68 0.40 -19.07
CA ILE A 199 16.14 -0.84 -18.44
C ILE A 199 15.15 -1.25 -17.34
N PHE A 200 14.47 -2.38 -17.53
CA PHE A 200 13.56 -2.96 -16.56
C PHE A 200 13.98 -4.37 -16.15
N ALA A 201 14.36 -4.54 -14.88
CA ALA A 201 14.78 -5.82 -14.31
C ALA A 201 13.67 -6.54 -13.51
N GLY A 202 12.46 -5.97 -13.46
CA GLY A 202 11.32 -6.51 -12.69
C GLY A 202 10.77 -5.55 -11.65
N PHE A 203 9.52 -5.80 -11.22
CA PHE A 203 8.83 -4.95 -10.26
C PHE A 203 9.45 -5.03 -8.86
N GLU A 204 9.91 -6.21 -8.46
CA GLU A 204 10.56 -6.45 -7.18
C GLU A 204 11.87 -5.67 -7.10
N SER A 205 12.69 -5.73 -8.16
CA SER A 205 13.93 -4.97 -8.28
C SER A 205 13.68 -3.45 -8.25
N LEU A 206 12.67 -2.99 -9.00
CA LEU A 206 12.29 -1.58 -9.05
C LEU A 206 11.78 -1.06 -7.71
N LYS A 207 10.91 -1.82 -7.02
CA LYS A 207 10.41 -1.45 -5.70
C LYS A 207 11.52 -1.40 -4.66
N ALA A 208 12.41 -2.38 -4.67
CA ALA A 208 13.58 -2.41 -3.79
C ALA A 208 14.45 -1.16 -4.01
N LYS A 209 14.74 -0.81 -5.27
CA LYS A 209 15.48 0.41 -5.62
C LYS A 209 14.81 1.68 -5.09
N LEU A 210 13.51 1.87 -5.39
CA LEU A 210 12.76 3.05 -4.95
C LEU A 210 12.67 3.17 -3.42
N GLN A 211 12.53 2.05 -2.72
CA GLN A 211 12.50 2.03 -1.25
C GLN A 211 13.86 2.32 -0.63
N LEU A 212 14.96 1.82 -1.22
CA LEU A 212 16.33 2.16 -0.80
C LEU A 212 16.60 3.67 -0.97
N GLU A 213 16.29 4.23 -2.15
CA GLU A 213 16.46 5.66 -2.42
C GLU A 213 15.66 6.54 -1.44
N ARG A 214 14.44 6.12 -1.08
CA ARG A 214 13.63 6.80 -0.04
C ARG A 214 14.27 6.72 1.34
N LEU A 215 14.86 5.58 1.70
CA LEU A 215 15.51 5.41 2.99
C LEU A 215 16.73 6.32 3.12
N GLU A 216 17.58 6.38 2.09
CA GLU A 216 18.77 7.26 2.06
C GLU A 216 18.41 8.75 2.08
N THR A 217 17.34 9.14 1.36
CA THR A 217 16.90 10.55 1.34
C THR A 217 16.24 10.98 2.65
N GLN A 218 15.48 10.09 3.30
CA GLN A 218 14.82 10.37 4.56
C GLN A 218 15.79 10.36 5.75
N TYR A 219 16.77 9.45 5.73
CA TYR A 219 17.72 9.24 6.82
C TYR A 219 19.15 9.34 6.32
N LYS A 220 19.74 10.55 6.41
CA LYS A 220 21.10 10.84 5.93
C LYS A 220 22.21 9.98 6.55
N GLN A 221 21.93 9.28 7.65
CA GLN A 221 22.86 8.39 8.34
C GLN A 221 22.90 6.97 7.76
N TYR A 222 21.95 6.64 6.88
CA TYR A 222 21.91 5.33 6.22
C TYR A 222 22.79 5.35 4.97
N GLN A 223 23.66 4.34 4.86
CA GLN A 223 24.50 4.12 3.70
C GLN A 223 24.21 2.75 3.10
N THR A 224 23.99 2.68 1.79
CA THR A 224 23.79 1.41 1.11
C THR A 224 25.11 0.76 0.75
N TYR A 225 25.26 -0.51 1.12
CA TYR A 225 26.39 -1.36 0.76
C TYR A 225 25.91 -2.57 -0.04
N ALA A 226 26.66 -2.96 -1.07
CA ALA A 226 26.49 -4.28 -1.64
C ALA A 226 27.03 -5.33 -0.64
N LEU A 227 26.31 -6.43 -0.42
CA LEU A 227 26.70 -7.43 0.55
C LEU A 227 28.07 -8.04 0.25
N GLY A 228 28.47 -8.09 -1.02
CA GLY A 228 29.81 -8.53 -1.41
C GLY A 228 30.94 -7.57 -1.07
N GLU A 229 30.64 -6.28 -0.91
CA GLU A 229 31.60 -5.27 -0.43
C GLU A 229 31.65 -5.27 1.10
N LEU A 230 30.52 -5.58 1.73
CA LEU A 230 30.40 -5.63 3.18
C LEU A 230 30.98 -6.92 3.78
N ALA A 231 30.81 -8.07 3.11
CA ALA A 231 31.18 -9.37 3.66
C ALA A 231 32.70 -9.57 3.74
N GLU A 232 33.19 -10.01 4.90
CA GLU A 232 34.59 -10.44 5.08
C GLU A 232 34.83 -11.82 4.46
N GLU A 233 33.87 -12.74 4.59
CA GLU A 233 33.90 -14.06 3.99
C GLU A 233 32.49 -14.57 3.65
N ILE A 234 32.37 -15.38 2.59
CA ILE A 234 31.13 -16.10 2.26
C ILE A 234 31.41 -17.59 2.08
N ASN A 235 30.86 -18.38 3.01
CA ASN A 235 31.06 -19.81 3.17
C ASN A 235 29.84 -20.63 2.74
N THR A 236 30.11 -21.83 2.22
CA THR A 236 29.12 -22.87 1.88
C THR A 236 29.73 -24.24 2.11
N VAL A 237 28.91 -25.25 2.40
CA VAL A 237 29.37 -26.63 2.62
C VAL A 237 28.84 -27.58 1.56
N ARG A 238 29.51 -28.74 1.40
CA ARG A 238 29.05 -29.78 0.45
C ARG A 238 27.85 -30.55 1.01
N SER A 239 27.18 -31.29 0.14
CA SER A 239 26.05 -32.13 0.56
C SER A 239 26.47 -33.14 1.64
N GLY A 240 25.76 -33.14 2.77
CA GLY A 240 26.06 -33.99 3.92
C GLY A 240 26.98 -33.36 4.96
N GLU A 241 27.63 -32.23 4.67
CA GLU A 241 28.45 -31.48 5.62
C GLU A 241 27.63 -30.44 6.40
N THR A 242 28.16 -30.02 7.54
CA THR A 242 27.55 -29.05 8.45
C THR A 242 28.38 -27.78 8.51
N LEU A 243 27.74 -26.63 8.28
CA LEU A 243 28.29 -25.32 8.65
C LEU A 243 28.56 -25.24 10.16
N ILE A 244 29.67 -24.62 10.53
CA ILE A 244 30.02 -24.27 11.92
C ILE A 244 29.60 -22.81 12.14
N HIS A 245 28.96 -22.53 13.27
CA HIS A 245 28.58 -21.16 13.61
C HIS A 245 29.81 -20.26 13.74
N LYS A 246 29.70 -19.01 13.26
CA LYS A 246 30.73 -17.98 13.37
C LYS A 246 30.13 -16.77 14.04
N ASP A 247 30.94 -16.09 14.84
CA ASP A 247 30.55 -14.82 15.46
C ASP A 247 30.28 -13.76 14.38
N ASN A 248 29.30 -12.90 14.60
CA ASN A 248 28.87 -11.85 13.66
C ASN A 248 28.59 -12.34 12.22
N ALA A 249 28.04 -13.56 12.07
CA ALA A 249 27.64 -14.09 10.77
C ALA A 249 26.13 -14.05 10.54
N VAL A 250 25.74 -13.91 9.27
CA VAL A 250 24.35 -14.00 8.80
C VAL A 250 24.19 -15.17 7.84
N TYR A 251 23.07 -15.88 7.98
CA TYR A 251 22.76 -17.10 7.26
C TYR A 251 21.63 -16.85 6.26
N PHE A 252 21.93 -17.01 4.98
CA PHE A 252 20.99 -16.83 3.88
C PHE A 252 20.61 -18.19 3.27
N PRO A 253 19.35 -18.62 3.40
CA PRO A 253 18.84 -19.78 2.69
C PRO A 253 18.94 -19.62 1.17
N MET A 254 19.44 -20.64 0.48
CA MET A 254 19.54 -20.67 -0.99
C MET A 254 18.20 -20.96 -1.67
N LEU A 255 17.29 -21.63 -0.96
CA LEU A 255 16.04 -22.18 -1.47
C LEU A 255 14.91 -21.93 -0.47
N GLY A 256 13.73 -21.58 -0.99
CA GLY A 256 12.49 -21.55 -0.23
C GLY A 256 12.27 -20.25 0.56
N SER A 257 11.26 -20.29 1.43
CA SER A 257 10.78 -19.15 2.24
C SER A 257 11.42 -19.08 3.63
N SER A 258 12.47 -19.88 3.89
CA SER A 258 13.17 -19.84 5.18
C SER A 258 13.73 -18.43 5.41
N PRO A 259 13.54 -17.85 6.61
CA PRO A 259 14.00 -16.50 6.88
C PRO A 259 15.53 -16.45 6.97
N VAL A 260 16.10 -15.31 6.59
CA VAL A 260 17.50 -14.98 6.89
C VAL A 260 17.65 -14.87 8.41
N THR A 261 18.73 -15.36 9.00
CA THR A 261 18.94 -15.30 10.45
C THR A 261 20.41 -15.06 10.82
N HIS A 262 20.66 -14.60 12.04
CA HIS A 262 22.00 -14.50 12.63
C HIS A 262 22.35 -15.71 13.50
N ASP A 263 21.39 -16.59 13.78
CA ASP A 263 21.60 -17.82 14.56
C ASP A 263 21.33 -19.06 13.67
N LEU A 264 22.38 -19.84 13.43
CA LEU A 264 22.30 -21.07 12.64
C LEU A 264 21.34 -22.09 13.25
N SER A 265 21.14 -22.08 14.56
CA SER A 265 20.27 -23.03 15.26
C SER A 265 18.78 -22.83 14.96
N GLU A 266 18.39 -21.64 14.48
CA GLU A 266 17.02 -21.34 14.05
C GLU A 266 16.65 -22.00 12.70
N LEU A 267 17.64 -22.47 11.93
CA LEU A 267 17.42 -23.06 10.61
C LEU A 267 17.28 -24.59 10.69
N THR A 268 16.18 -25.10 10.13
CA THR A 268 15.90 -26.55 10.04
C THR A 268 16.28 -27.15 8.68
N ILE A 269 16.79 -26.33 7.76
CA ILE A 269 17.17 -26.75 6.40
C ILE A 269 18.58 -27.33 6.35
N LYS A 270 18.87 -28.12 5.31
CA LYS A 270 20.19 -28.73 5.12
C LYS A 270 21.26 -27.66 4.91
N HIS A 271 22.40 -27.76 5.60
CA HIS A 271 23.44 -26.71 5.63
C HIS A 271 24.07 -26.39 4.27
N HIS A 272 24.10 -27.34 3.33
CA HIS A 272 24.55 -27.10 1.96
C HIS A 272 23.62 -26.18 1.14
N ASN A 273 22.44 -25.85 1.67
CA ASN A 273 21.51 -24.88 1.09
C ASN A 273 21.54 -23.54 1.86
N ILE A 274 22.64 -23.24 2.56
CA ILE A 274 22.80 -21.99 3.31
C ILE A 274 24.12 -21.32 2.88
N PHE A 275 24.07 -20.02 2.62
CA PHE A 275 25.25 -19.16 2.59
C PHE A 275 25.49 -18.60 4.00
N GLN A 276 26.69 -18.79 4.54
CA GLN A 276 27.13 -18.12 5.75
C GLN A 276 27.98 -16.91 5.35
N VAL A 277 27.56 -15.72 5.75
CA VAL A 277 28.20 -14.43 5.43
C VAL A 277 28.77 -13.85 6.72
N GLU A 278 30.09 -13.74 6.82
CA GLU A 278 30.77 -13.10 7.95
C GLU A 278 30.85 -11.59 7.71
N LEU A 279 30.48 -10.82 8.72
CA LEU A 279 30.38 -9.36 8.63
C LEU A 279 31.43 -8.66 9.47
N PRO A 280 31.89 -7.47 9.04
CA PRO A 280 32.84 -6.65 9.77
C PRO A 280 32.20 -6.04 11.02
N ALA A 281 33.03 -5.56 11.94
CA ALA A 281 32.59 -5.02 13.23
C ALA A 281 31.60 -3.85 13.15
N HIS A 282 31.57 -3.11 12.03
CA HIS A 282 30.65 -1.99 11.83
C HIS A 282 29.27 -2.40 11.30
N ALA A 283 29.06 -3.70 11.02
CA ALA A 283 27.77 -4.26 10.63
C ALA A 283 27.40 -5.43 11.56
N LYS A 284 26.36 -5.24 12.38
CA LYS A 284 25.89 -6.28 13.31
C LYS A 284 25.05 -7.31 12.55
N SER A 285 25.37 -8.59 12.70
CA SER A 285 24.63 -9.68 12.05
C SER A 285 23.15 -9.71 12.42
N GLU A 286 22.80 -9.40 13.67
CA GLU A 286 21.40 -9.33 14.12
C GLU A 286 20.62 -8.24 13.37
N TYR A 287 21.22 -7.07 13.16
CA TYR A 287 20.62 -5.98 12.37
C TYR A 287 20.47 -6.39 10.90
N VAL A 288 21.55 -6.89 10.28
CA VAL A 288 21.52 -7.29 8.86
C VAL A 288 20.49 -8.41 8.63
N ALA A 289 20.39 -9.38 9.54
CA ALA A 289 19.35 -10.40 9.49
C ALA A 289 17.95 -9.80 9.63
N ALA A 290 17.73 -8.85 10.55
CA ALA A 290 16.46 -8.16 10.69
C ALA A 290 16.08 -7.34 9.44
N PHE A 291 17.05 -6.65 8.82
CA PHE A 291 16.87 -5.94 7.56
C PHE A 291 16.39 -6.88 6.45
N PHE A 292 17.05 -8.04 6.28
CA PHE A 292 16.64 -9.00 5.26
C PHE A 292 15.33 -9.75 5.58
N LYS A 293 14.84 -9.68 6.83
CA LYS A 293 13.49 -10.12 7.22
C LYS A 293 12.41 -9.06 6.96
N SER A 294 12.77 -7.79 6.72
CA SER A 294 11.80 -6.72 6.44
C SER A 294 11.22 -6.83 5.02
N ASP A 295 10.15 -6.07 4.73
CA ASP A 295 9.56 -6.03 3.39
C ASP A 295 10.58 -5.65 2.31
N LEU A 296 11.39 -4.61 2.57
CA LEU A 296 12.48 -4.18 1.68
C LEU A 296 13.52 -5.29 1.46
N GLY A 297 14.04 -5.88 2.53
CA GLY A 297 14.99 -6.99 2.43
C GLY A 297 14.43 -8.19 1.66
N GLY A 298 13.16 -8.51 1.88
CA GLY A 298 12.43 -9.53 1.14
C GLY A 298 12.35 -9.21 -0.36
N LEU A 299 12.02 -7.97 -0.74
CA LEU A 299 11.99 -7.53 -2.13
C LEU A 299 13.38 -7.64 -2.79
N ILE A 300 14.44 -7.24 -2.08
CA ILE A 300 15.82 -7.36 -2.57
C ILE A 300 16.14 -8.82 -2.85
N LEU A 301 15.92 -9.72 -1.90
CA LEU A 301 16.20 -11.15 -2.09
C LEU A 301 15.37 -11.75 -3.23
N GLN A 302 14.07 -11.45 -3.29
CA GLN A 302 13.19 -11.91 -4.36
C GLN A 302 13.69 -11.46 -5.74
N SER A 303 14.12 -10.21 -5.87
CA SER A 303 14.66 -9.66 -7.13
C SER A 303 15.94 -10.36 -7.61
N LEU A 304 16.69 -10.97 -6.69
CA LEU A 304 17.98 -11.62 -6.96
C LEU A 304 17.84 -13.12 -7.23
N THR A 305 16.72 -13.72 -6.84
CA THR A 305 16.44 -15.12 -7.13
C THR A 305 16.10 -15.34 -8.60
N ARG A 306 16.53 -16.48 -9.15
CA ARG A 306 16.26 -16.86 -10.54
C ARG A 306 15.44 -18.14 -10.58
N GLY A 307 14.45 -18.19 -11.47
CA GLY A 307 13.63 -19.37 -11.75
C GLY A 307 12.12 -19.10 -11.66
N ALA A 308 11.35 -19.62 -12.61
CA ALA A 308 9.90 -19.39 -12.70
C ALA A 308 9.08 -20.16 -11.64
N PHE A 309 9.58 -21.30 -11.16
CA PHE A 309 8.87 -22.18 -10.21
C PHE A 309 9.66 -22.45 -8.92
N ILE A 310 10.99 -22.60 -9.01
CA ILE A 310 11.87 -22.73 -7.85
C ILE A 310 12.89 -21.60 -7.93
N GLN A 311 12.64 -20.56 -7.15
CA GLN A 311 13.52 -19.41 -7.00
C GLN A 311 14.75 -19.83 -6.19
N LYS A 312 15.93 -19.82 -6.85
CA LYS A 312 17.21 -20.13 -6.20
C LYS A 312 18.10 -18.91 -6.13
N LEU A 313 18.64 -18.64 -4.95
CA LEU A 313 19.70 -17.66 -4.75
C LEU A 313 21.06 -18.30 -5.04
N ASN A 314 21.89 -17.62 -5.81
CA ASN A 314 23.26 -18.03 -6.11
C ASN A 314 24.26 -17.03 -5.52
N LYS A 315 25.54 -17.42 -5.45
CA LYS A 315 26.57 -16.60 -4.80
C LYS A 315 26.75 -15.23 -5.48
N SER A 316 26.77 -15.15 -6.81
CA SER A 316 26.95 -13.88 -7.52
C SER A 316 25.75 -12.93 -7.33
N SER A 317 24.53 -13.47 -7.28
CA SER A 317 23.33 -12.72 -6.93
C SER A 317 23.39 -12.20 -5.50
N LEU A 318 23.78 -13.05 -4.53
CA LEU A 318 23.86 -12.65 -3.12
C LEU A 318 24.88 -11.53 -2.89
N LEU A 319 26.02 -11.56 -3.59
CA LEU A 319 27.04 -10.49 -3.51
C LEU A 319 26.49 -9.12 -3.94
N GLN A 320 25.46 -9.09 -4.78
CA GLN A 320 24.82 -7.86 -5.27
C GLN A 320 23.62 -7.43 -4.39
N ALA A 321 23.33 -8.14 -3.30
CA ALA A 321 22.26 -7.76 -2.40
C ALA A 321 22.62 -6.49 -1.65
N ASN A 322 21.88 -5.42 -1.88
CA ASN A 322 22.07 -4.17 -1.19
C ASN A 322 21.52 -4.25 0.24
N VAL A 323 22.26 -3.71 1.20
CA VAL A 323 21.82 -3.52 2.59
C VAL A 323 22.03 -2.06 2.97
N ALA A 324 20.99 -1.42 3.49
CA ALA A 324 21.11 -0.08 4.03
C ALA A 324 21.54 -0.19 5.49
N LEU A 325 22.70 0.39 5.80
CA LEU A 325 23.36 0.25 7.08
C LEU A 325 23.43 1.63 7.78
N PRO A 326 22.79 1.79 8.95
CA PRO A 326 22.95 2.98 9.79
C PRO A 326 24.22 2.89 10.64
N GLU A 327 24.49 3.94 11.41
CA GLU A 327 25.60 3.95 12.37
C GLU A 327 25.43 2.86 13.45
N ILE A 328 26.55 2.41 14.03
CA ILE A 328 26.57 1.25 14.93
C ILE A 328 25.65 1.41 16.15
N GLN A 329 25.51 2.64 16.66
CA GLN A 329 24.63 2.94 17.80
C GLN A 329 23.16 2.78 17.42
N GLU A 330 22.77 3.22 16.23
CA GLU A 330 21.40 3.08 15.73
C GLU A 330 21.06 1.62 15.41
N GLN A 331 22.03 0.85 14.88
CA GLN A 331 21.86 -0.60 14.74
C GLN A 331 21.56 -1.27 16.10
N GLU A 332 22.29 -0.90 17.16
CA GLU A 332 22.09 -1.44 18.51
C GLU A 332 20.72 -1.06 19.10
N GLU A 333 20.27 0.18 18.93
CA GLU A 333 18.93 0.62 19.34
C GLU A 333 17.81 -0.12 18.60
N ILE A 334 17.96 -0.33 17.30
CA ILE A 334 17.01 -1.11 16.49
C ILE A 334 16.96 -2.56 16.95
N ILE A 335 18.13 -3.18 17.20
CA ILE A 335 18.24 -4.53 17.73
C ILE A 335 17.51 -4.64 19.08
N LEU A 336 17.80 -3.74 20.03
CA LEU A 336 17.15 -3.72 21.34
C LEU A 336 15.63 -3.57 21.21
N SER A 337 15.18 -2.71 20.31
CA SER A 337 13.74 -2.52 20.03
C SER A 337 13.09 -3.79 19.49
N HIS A 338 13.73 -4.49 18.55
CA HIS A 338 13.27 -5.78 18.04
C HIS A 338 13.16 -6.84 19.14
N GLN A 339 14.14 -6.91 20.05
CA GLN A 339 14.10 -7.84 21.18
C GLN A 339 12.93 -7.53 22.13
N ARG A 340 12.61 -6.25 22.35
CA ARG A 340 11.43 -5.84 23.13
C ARG A 340 10.12 -6.23 22.46
N ILE A 341 10.03 -6.05 21.14
CA ILE A 341 8.87 -6.50 20.35
C ILE A 341 8.71 -8.02 20.46
N ASN A 342 9.78 -8.80 20.27
CA ASN A 342 9.73 -10.26 20.39
C ASN A 342 9.30 -10.73 21.79
N THR A 343 9.75 -10.02 22.83
CA THR A 343 9.33 -10.26 24.22
C THR A 343 7.83 -10.01 24.39
N LEU A 344 7.34 -8.89 23.86
CA LEU A 344 5.91 -8.54 23.88
C LEU A 344 5.08 -9.56 23.10
N THR A 345 5.49 -9.93 21.88
CA THR A 345 4.82 -10.96 21.07
C THR A 345 4.74 -12.30 21.82
N SER A 346 5.82 -12.70 22.48
CA SER A 346 5.86 -13.93 23.29
C SER A 346 4.89 -13.86 24.48
N ALA A 347 4.82 -12.70 25.14
CA ALA A 347 3.86 -12.46 26.22
C ALA A 347 2.41 -12.50 25.72
N ILE A 348 2.13 -11.88 24.57
CA ILE A 348 0.81 -11.92 23.91
C ILE A 348 0.42 -13.36 23.55
N MET A 349 1.32 -14.13 22.94
CA MET A 349 1.07 -15.54 22.62
C MET A 349 0.80 -16.37 23.88
N LYS A 350 1.46 -16.05 24.99
CA LYS A 350 1.19 -16.70 26.29
C LYS A 350 -0.19 -16.34 26.81
N LEU A 351 -0.56 -15.05 26.79
CA LEU A 351 -1.89 -14.58 27.15
C LEU A 351 -2.99 -15.24 26.30
N GLN A 352 -2.77 -15.38 25.00
CA GLN A 352 -3.71 -16.07 24.09
C GLN A 352 -3.95 -17.53 24.51
N LYS A 353 -2.89 -18.25 24.90
CA LYS A 353 -2.99 -19.64 25.40
C LYS A 353 -3.72 -19.72 26.74
N GLU A 354 -3.50 -18.76 27.63
CA GLU A 354 -4.13 -18.71 28.95
C GLU A 354 -5.61 -18.29 28.88
N LEU A 355 -5.99 -17.41 27.96
CA LEU A 355 -7.36 -16.93 27.78
C LEU A 355 -8.32 -18.07 27.42
N ALA A 356 -7.86 -19.04 26.63
CA ALA A 356 -8.62 -20.25 26.30
C ALA A 356 -8.98 -21.11 27.53
N LEU A 357 -8.24 -20.94 28.63
CA LEU A 357 -8.39 -21.73 29.86
C LEU A 357 -9.06 -20.96 31.00
N ASN A 358 -9.04 -19.61 30.98
CA ASN A 358 -9.51 -18.77 32.08
C ASN A 358 -10.37 -17.56 31.62
N PRO A 359 -11.69 -17.75 31.38
CA PRO A 359 -12.56 -16.70 30.84
C PRO A 359 -12.90 -15.56 31.82
N ARG A 360 -12.64 -15.72 33.14
CA ARG A 360 -13.01 -14.72 34.16
C ARG A 360 -12.32 -13.36 33.98
N ASN A 361 -11.14 -13.32 33.34
CA ASN A 361 -10.38 -12.08 33.10
C ASN A 361 -10.51 -11.57 31.66
N ALA A 362 -11.35 -12.18 30.82
CA ALA A 362 -11.44 -11.86 29.39
C ALA A 362 -11.80 -10.38 29.13
N ALA A 363 -12.66 -9.79 29.96
CA ALA A 363 -13.04 -8.38 29.83
C ALA A 363 -11.87 -7.42 30.13
N ALA A 364 -11.08 -7.70 31.18
CA ALA A 364 -9.93 -6.88 31.54
C ALA A 364 -8.79 -7.01 30.52
N ILE A 365 -8.54 -8.24 30.04
CA ILE A 365 -7.56 -8.51 28.99
C ILE A 365 -7.97 -7.82 27.69
N ARG A 366 -9.26 -7.87 27.33
CA ARG A 366 -9.79 -7.16 26.15
C ARG A 366 -9.51 -5.66 26.25
N PHE A 367 -9.78 -5.03 27.39
CA PHE A 367 -9.51 -3.59 27.56
C PHE A 367 -8.02 -3.24 27.40
N GLN A 368 -7.12 -4.07 27.93
CA GLN A 368 -5.68 -3.89 27.74
C GLN A 368 -5.26 -4.05 26.28
N ILE A 369 -5.82 -5.03 25.57
CA ILE A 369 -5.56 -5.24 24.14
C ILE A 369 -6.09 -4.08 23.32
N ASP A 370 -7.32 -3.60 23.59
CA ASP A 370 -7.91 -2.48 22.87
C ASP A 370 -7.04 -1.21 23.02
N GLY A 371 -6.53 -0.95 24.24
CA GLY A 371 -5.58 0.15 24.48
C GLY A 371 -4.23 -0.03 23.75
N MET A 372 -3.69 -1.25 23.70
CA MET A 372 -2.49 -1.54 22.90
C MET A 372 -2.74 -1.33 21.41
N LEU A 373 -3.89 -1.78 20.90
CA LEU A 373 -4.29 -1.63 19.50
C LEU A 373 -4.48 -0.16 19.13
N GLU A 374 -5.00 0.66 20.04
CA GLU A 374 -5.11 2.11 19.82
C GLU A 374 -3.73 2.76 19.63
N GLN A 375 -2.75 2.41 20.48
CA GLN A 375 -1.40 2.96 20.40
C GLN A 375 -0.65 2.58 19.12
N VAL A 376 -0.91 1.38 18.58
CA VAL A 376 -0.29 0.93 17.31
C VAL A 376 -1.16 1.26 16.08
N ASN A 377 -2.18 2.10 16.23
CA ASN A 377 -3.18 2.41 15.19
C ASN A 377 -3.87 1.17 14.58
N GLY A 378 -3.92 0.06 15.31
CA GLY A 378 -4.51 -1.20 14.87
C GLY A 378 -6.04 -1.26 14.95
N LEU A 379 -6.69 -0.28 15.59
CA LEU A 379 -8.15 -0.17 15.61
C LEU A 379 -8.65 0.62 14.40
N SER A 380 -9.64 0.07 13.71
CA SER A 380 -10.46 0.82 12.75
C SER A 380 -11.20 1.97 13.43
N GLU A 381 -11.57 3.00 12.67
CA GLU A 381 -12.35 4.14 13.20
C GLU A 381 -13.65 3.70 13.88
N ALA A 382 -14.31 2.65 13.36
CA ALA A 382 -15.52 2.12 13.96
C ALA A 382 -15.27 1.44 15.32
N GLU A 383 -14.15 0.71 15.44
CA GLU A 383 -13.75 0.09 16.70
C GLU A 383 -13.34 1.14 17.74
N ARG A 384 -12.67 2.23 17.33
CA ARG A 384 -12.36 3.36 18.21
C ARG A 384 -13.62 4.00 18.79
N VAL A 385 -14.64 4.25 17.97
CA VAL A 385 -15.94 4.76 18.45
C VAL A 385 -16.59 3.80 19.44
N MET A 386 -16.60 2.51 19.13
CA MET A 386 -17.15 1.50 20.03
C MET A 386 -16.37 1.41 21.35
N ASN A 387 -15.05 1.63 21.32
CA ASN A 387 -14.23 1.61 22.53
C ASN A 387 -14.46 2.86 23.39
N MET A 388 -14.43 4.05 22.79
CA MET A 388 -14.78 5.30 23.47
C MET A 388 -16.19 5.24 24.09
N ALA A 389 -17.18 4.70 23.36
CA ALA A 389 -18.52 4.52 23.90
C ALA A 389 -18.54 3.62 25.15
N ARG A 390 -17.71 2.56 25.19
CA ARG A 390 -17.60 1.66 26.36
C ARG A 390 -16.86 2.29 27.55
N GLU A 391 -15.88 3.15 27.29
CA GLU A 391 -15.14 3.88 28.33
C GLU A 391 -16.05 4.83 29.12
N GLY A 392 -17.08 5.37 28.46
CA GLY A 392 -18.04 6.28 29.06
C GLY A 392 -17.60 7.74 29.02
N GLU A 393 -18.49 8.65 29.38
CA GLU A 393 -18.18 10.08 29.41
C GLU A 393 -17.07 10.40 30.42
N SER A 394 -16.23 11.37 30.08
CA SER A 394 -15.09 11.80 30.90
C SER A 394 -14.79 13.29 30.70
N ALA A 395 -13.72 13.78 31.33
CA ALA A 395 -13.25 15.16 31.15
C ALA A 395 -12.96 15.52 29.69
N THR A 396 -12.61 14.53 28.86
CA THR A 396 -12.18 14.68 27.47
C THR A 396 -13.06 13.89 26.50
N LEU A 397 -14.17 13.32 26.96
CA LEU A 397 -15.09 12.55 26.12
C LEU A 397 -16.54 12.85 26.50
N GLU A 398 -17.32 13.34 25.55
CA GLU A 398 -18.74 13.67 25.74
C GLU A 398 -19.61 12.94 24.73
N PHE A 399 -20.79 12.47 25.16
CA PHE A 399 -21.78 11.87 24.27
C PHE A 399 -22.97 12.81 24.05
N LYS A 400 -23.52 12.75 22.84
CA LYS A 400 -24.81 13.35 22.48
C LYS A 400 -25.57 12.37 21.61
N GLU A 401 -26.82 12.10 21.98
CA GLU A 401 -27.67 11.16 21.23
C GLU A 401 -27.94 11.64 19.79
N SER A 402 -28.00 12.96 19.58
CA SER A 402 -28.24 13.60 18.27
C SER A 402 -27.63 15.00 18.21
N PHE A 403 -27.51 15.57 17.01
CA PHE A 403 -27.05 16.95 16.85
C PHE A 403 -28.18 17.97 16.98
N CYS A 404 -29.33 17.72 16.34
CA CYS A 404 -30.45 18.67 16.31
C CYS A 404 -31.83 18.03 16.52
N LEU A 405 -31.93 16.70 16.48
CA LEU A 405 -33.20 15.98 16.63
C LEU A 405 -33.58 15.77 18.09
N ASP A 406 -34.74 16.26 18.50
CA ASP A 406 -35.36 15.85 19.76
C ASP A 406 -35.94 14.43 19.59
N THR A 407 -35.31 13.44 20.22
CA THR A 407 -35.70 12.02 20.09
C THR A 407 -37.09 11.72 20.65
N ARG A 408 -37.65 12.58 21.51
CA ARG A 408 -39.00 12.45 22.06
C ARG A 408 -40.06 13.12 21.19
N LYS A 409 -39.76 14.32 20.65
CA LYS A 409 -40.72 15.12 19.86
C LYS A 409 -40.62 14.88 18.35
N GLY A 410 -39.51 14.36 17.87
CA GLY A 410 -39.23 14.20 16.45
C GLY A 410 -38.95 15.50 15.70
N THR A 411 -38.80 16.63 16.40
CA THR A 411 -38.60 17.97 15.84
C THR A 411 -37.13 18.37 15.83
N LYS A 412 -36.77 19.30 14.93
CA LYS A 412 -35.45 19.95 14.93
C LYS A 412 -35.45 21.07 15.98
N GLU A 413 -34.53 21.01 16.93
CA GLU A 413 -34.48 21.91 18.08
C GLU A 413 -33.11 22.61 18.20
N LYS A 414 -33.12 23.95 18.14
CA LYS A 414 -31.89 24.76 18.25
C LYS A 414 -31.18 24.59 19.60
N ARG A 415 -31.92 24.27 20.67
CA ARG A 415 -31.34 24.01 22.00
C ARG A 415 -30.42 22.77 22.01
N ILE A 416 -30.70 21.78 21.16
CA ILE A 416 -29.91 20.54 21.07
C ILE A 416 -28.60 20.83 20.32
N GLU A 417 -28.69 21.59 19.23
CA GLU A 417 -27.51 22.09 18.50
C GLU A 417 -26.58 22.88 19.43
N LEU A 418 -27.16 23.81 20.21
CA LEU A 418 -26.42 24.61 21.19
C LEU A 418 -25.74 23.75 22.26
N SER A 419 -26.32 22.61 22.65
CA SER A 419 -25.68 21.71 23.61
C SER A 419 -24.36 21.16 23.09
N SER A 420 -24.31 20.77 21.81
CA SER A 420 -23.08 20.27 21.17
C SER A 420 -22.04 21.39 21.02
N LEU A 421 -22.49 22.58 20.61
CA LEU A 421 -21.60 23.75 20.44
C LEU A 421 -21.04 24.24 21.78
N LYS A 422 -21.83 24.19 22.85
CA LYS A 422 -21.37 24.48 24.22
C LYS A 422 -20.24 23.52 24.63
N THR A 423 -20.36 22.23 24.35
CA THR A 423 -19.29 21.26 24.62
C THR A 423 -18.04 21.56 23.82
N ILE A 424 -18.16 21.88 22.53
CA ILE A 424 -17.02 22.23 21.66
C ILE A 424 -16.28 23.46 22.22
N ALA A 425 -17.01 24.53 22.57
CA ALA A 425 -16.42 25.71 23.21
C ALA A 425 -15.67 25.34 24.51
N ALA A 426 -16.26 24.46 25.33
CA ALA A 426 -15.64 24.00 26.57
C ALA A 426 -14.35 23.20 26.35
N PHE A 427 -14.30 22.31 25.35
CA PHE A 427 -13.09 21.57 25.01
C PHE A 427 -11.98 22.49 24.49
N LEU A 428 -12.31 23.43 23.59
CA LEU A 428 -11.37 24.43 23.09
C LEU A 428 -10.76 25.27 24.23
N ASN A 429 -11.55 25.60 25.25
CA ASN A 429 -11.11 26.39 26.40
C ASN A 429 -10.35 25.59 27.47
N THR A 430 -10.24 24.27 27.32
CA THR A 430 -9.60 23.37 28.29
C THR A 430 -8.53 22.52 27.60
N ASN A 431 -8.36 21.25 28.00
CA ASN A 431 -7.31 20.36 27.51
C ASN A 431 -7.66 19.69 26.17
N GLY A 432 -8.66 20.20 25.45
CA GLY A 432 -9.26 19.50 24.32
C GLY A 432 -10.20 18.37 24.73
N GLY A 433 -10.65 17.59 23.75
CA GLY A 433 -11.52 16.44 23.96
C GLY A 433 -12.27 16.02 22.71
N THR A 434 -13.01 14.92 22.83
CA THR A 434 -13.79 14.32 21.75
C THR A 434 -15.27 14.37 22.10
N LEU A 435 -16.08 14.87 21.18
CA LEU A 435 -17.54 14.81 21.25
C LEU A 435 -18.02 13.74 20.25
N LEU A 436 -18.77 12.75 20.75
CA LEU A 436 -19.45 11.75 19.94
C LEU A 436 -20.93 12.08 19.82
N ILE A 437 -21.40 12.30 18.60
CA ILE A 437 -22.81 12.60 18.31
C ILE A 437 -23.43 11.42 17.56
N GLY A 438 -24.57 10.93 18.06
CA GLY A 438 -25.14 9.63 17.70
C GLY A 438 -24.82 8.54 18.73
N VAL A 439 -24.49 8.90 19.97
CA VAL A 439 -24.26 7.98 21.09
C VAL A 439 -25.12 8.45 22.27
N ALA A 440 -25.97 7.58 22.78
CA ALA A 440 -26.84 7.87 23.92
C ALA A 440 -26.08 7.75 25.25
N ASP A 441 -26.62 8.36 26.31
CA ASP A 441 -26.01 8.38 27.66
C ASP A 441 -25.77 6.98 28.26
N ASN A 442 -26.47 5.96 27.76
CA ASN A 442 -26.26 4.55 28.13
C ASN A 442 -25.20 3.84 27.27
N SER A 443 -24.34 4.60 26.58
CA SER A 443 -23.34 4.12 25.63
C SER A 443 -23.89 3.43 24.38
N ALA A 444 -25.20 3.48 24.12
CA ALA A 444 -25.78 2.90 22.91
C ALA A 444 -25.49 3.78 21.69
N VAL A 445 -24.93 3.19 20.64
CA VAL A 445 -24.70 3.87 19.36
C VAL A 445 -26.00 3.91 18.57
N THR A 446 -26.71 5.03 18.65
CA THR A 446 -28.00 5.28 17.96
C THR A 446 -27.80 5.85 16.56
N GLY A 447 -26.76 6.67 16.40
CA GLY A 447 -26.37 7.34 15.16
C GLY A 447 -27.26 8.54 14.77
N VAL A 448 -26.81 9.26 13.74
CA VAL A 448 -27.44 10.50 13.22
C VAL A 448 -28.22 10.27 11.91
N LYS A 449 -28.42 9.01 11.50
CA LYS A 449 -29.10 8.69 10.23
C LYS A 449 -30.53 9.23 10.17
N ASP A 450 -31.25 9.16 11.29
CA ASP A 450 -32.63 9.62 11.38
C ASP A 450 -32.76 11.14 11.15
N GLU A 451 -31.89 11.94 11.74
CA GLU A 451 -31.92 13.40 11.56
C GLU A 451 -31.42 13.83 10.18
N ILE A 452 -30.43 13.10 9.63
CA ILE A 452 -29.98 13.29 8.24
C ILE A 452 -31.15 13.06 7.28
N GLY A 453 -31.86 11.92 7.43
CA GLY A 453 -33.00 11.57 6.60
C GLY A 453 -34.14 12.58 6.70
N LYS A 454 -34.48 13.00 7.93
CA LYS A 454 -35.59 13.94 8.17
C LYS A 454 -35.31 15.37 7.71
N PHE A 455 -34.10 15.89 7.90
CA PHE A 455 -33.84 17.33 7.80
C PHE A 455 -32.80 17.74 6.76
N PHE A 456 -31.91 16.84 6.33
CA PHE A 456 -30.74 17.23 5.53
C PHE A 456 -30.63 16.54 4.17
N LYS A 457 -31.40 15.47 3.92
CA LYS A 457 -31.41 14.68 2.66
C LYS A 457 -30.10 13.92 2.36
N SER A 458 -28.94 14.43 2.77
CA SER A 458 -27.63 13.78 2.59
C SER A 458 -26.68 14.08 3.74
N LYS A 459 -25.63 13.24 3.89
CA LYS A 459 -24.53 13.44 4.84
C LYS A 459 -23.83 14.79 4.61
N ASP A 460 -23.62 15.20 3.36
CA ASP A 460 -22.94 16.47 3.03
C ASP A 460 -23.71 17.70 3.50
N LYS A 461 -25.03 17.70 3.33
CA LYS A 461 -25.89 18.81 3.78
C LYS A 461 -25.97 18.89 5.30
N PHE A 462 -25.91 17.75 5.98
CA PHE A 462 -25.80 17.70 7.45
C PHE A 462 -24.47 18.29 7.91
N MET A 463 -23.35 17.90 7.30
CA MET A 463 -22.03 18.45 7.63
C MET A 463 -21.90 19.93 7.29
N LEU A 464 -22.53 20.40 6.21
CA LEU A 464 -22.61 21.82 5.87
C LEU A 464 -23.40 22.59 6.93
N HIS A 465 -24.52 22.05 7.41
CA HIS A 465 -25.29 22.66 8.49
C HIS A 465 -24.47 22.73 9.79
N PHE A 466 -23.80 21.64 10.16
CA PHE A 466 -22.90 21.61 11.33
C PHE A 466 -21.79 22.68 11.21
N LYS A 467 -21.14 22.79 10.05
CA LYS A 467 -20.12 23.82 9.78
C LYS A 467 -20.68 25.24 9.90
N ASN A 468 -21.90 25.48 9.41
CA ASN A 468 -22.56 26.78 9.54
C ASN A 468 -22.86 27.13 11.01
N CYS A 469 -23.27 26.13 11.82
CA CYS A 469 -23.44 26.29 13.26
C CYS A 469 -22.12 26.63 13.96
N LEU A 470 -21.02 25.96 13.61
CA LEU A 470 -19.69 26.31 14.12
C LEU A 470 -19.29 27.74 13.74
N LYS A 471 -19.48 28.13 12.47
CA LYS A 471 -19.18 29.49 12.01
C LYS A 471 -19.94 30.55 12.81
N ALA A 472 -21.23 30.33 13.02
CA ALA A 472 -22.11 31.29 13.70
C ALA A 472 -21.84 31.39 15.20
N SER A 473 -21.54 30.26 15.86
CA SER A 473 -21.51 30.19 17.33
C SER A 473 -20.10 30.12 17.92
N ILE A 474 -19.10 29.67 17.18
CA ILE A 474 -17.70 29.51 17.66
C ILE A 474 -16.77 30.49 16.95
N GLY A 475 -16.90 30.60 15.63
CA GLY A 475 -16.06 31.47 14.79
C GLY A 475 -15.01 30.71 13.99
N GLU A 476 -14.63 31.28 12.85
CA GLU A 476 -13.75 30.62 11.87
C GLU A 476 -12.30 30.52 12.35
N GLN A 477 -11.88 31.37 13.29
CA GLN A 477 -10.54 31.37 13.87
C GLN A 477 -10.19 30.08 14.64
N PHE A 478 -11.19 29.30 15.06
CA PHE A 478 -10.99 28.04 15.77
C PHE A 478 -10.98 26.79 14.88
N TYR A 479 -11.23 26.93 13.57
CA TYR A 479 -11.24 25.79 12.65
C TYR A 479 -9.97 24.92 12.66
N PRO A 480 -8.75 25.48 12.83
CA PRO A 480 -7.55 24.65 12.92
C PRO A 480 -7.54 23.69 14.12
N PHE A 481 -8.36 23.93 15.14
CA PHE A 481 -8.43 23.16 16.39
C PHE A 481 -9.68 22.27 16.48
N ILE A 482 -10.45 22.14 15.40
CA ILE A 482 -11.70 21.35 15.36
C ILE A 482 -11.64 20.39 14.17
N HIS A 483 -11.57 19.09 14.46
CA HIS A 483 -11.53 18.02 13.47
C HIS A 483 -12.80 17.18 13.53
N GLN A 484 -13.64 17.32 12.50
CA GLN A 484 -14.94 16.67 12.42
C GLN A 484 -14.99 15.60 11.32
N ARG A 485 -15.61 14.45 11.59
CA ARG A 485 -15.81 13.40 10.59
C ARG A 485 -17.00 12.50 10.92
N LEU A 486 -17.60 11.89 9.90
CA LEU A 486 -18.64 10.86 10.05
C LEU A 486 -18.01 9.48 9.98
N VAL A 487 -18.37 8.60 10.92
CA VAL A 487 -17.91 7.21 10.98
C VAL A 487 -19.13 6.29 11.01
N ASP A 488 -19.16 5.29 10.14
CA ASP A 488 -20.22 4.28 10.14
C ASP A 488 -19.84 3.15 11.11
N VAL A 489 -20.72 2.88 12.08
CA VAL A 489 -20.50 1.92 13.18
C VAL A 489 -21.70 0.98 13.25
N SER A 490 -21.50 -0.31 12.94
CA SER A 490 -22.55 -1.35 13.04
C SER A 490 -23.88 -0.98 12.36
N GLY A 491 -23.82 -0.27 11.22
CA GLY A 491 -25.01 0.19 10.49
C GLY A 491 -25.62 1.51 10.98
N ALA A 492 -25.10 2.12 12.04
CA ALA A 492 -25.36 3.51 12.44
C ALA A 492 -24.27 4.45 11.88
N THR A 493 -24.52 5.77 11.89
CA THR A 493 -23.51 6.79 11.53
C THR A 493 -23.30 7.71 12.72
N VAL A 494 -22.06 7.89 13.18
CA VAL A 494 -21.69 8.75 14.31
C VAL A 494 -20.89 9.94 13.78
N LEU A 495 -21.17 11.15 14.26
CA LEU A 495 -20.35 12.33 14.03
C LEU A 495 -19.35 12.47 15.17
N ILE A 496 -18.07 12.37 14.86
CA ILE A 496 -16.95 12.60 15.78
C ILE A 496 -16.47 14.02 15.60
N VAL A 497 -16.30 14.74 16.72
CA VAL A 497 -15.70 16.08 16.74
C VAL A 497 -14.56 16.07 17.74
N VAL A 498 -13.33 16.04 17.25
CA VAL A 498 -12.11 16.13 18.06
C VAL A 498 -11.71 17.59 18.14
N CYS A 499 -11.53 18.10 19.36
CA CYS A 499 -11.15 19.48 19.64
C CYS A 499 -9.80 19.53 20.34
N ASP A 500 -8.87 20.33 19.82
CA ASP A 500 -7.60 20.61 20.48
C ASP A 500 -7.74 21.78 21.47
N SER A 501 -6.83 21.86 22.44
CA SER A 501 -6.74 23.03 23.33
C SER A 501 -6.38 24.28 22.51
N SER A 502 -7.22 25.31 22.57
CA SER A 502 -6.98 26.54 21.84
C SER A 502 -5.89 27.39 22.50
N PRO A 503 -5.07 28.13 21.73
CA PRO A 503 -4.16 29.14 22.28
C PRO A 503 -4.88 30.42 22.73
N SER A 504 -6.18 30.58 22.41
CA SER A 504 -6.95 31.79 22.74
C SER A 504 -8.34 31.46 23.29
N PRO A 505 -8.94 32.32 24.15
CA PRO A 505 -10.28 32.12 24.68
C PRO A 505 -11.37 32.02 23.60
N CYS A 506 -12.17 30.96 23.64
CA CYS A 506 -13.34 30.72 22.80
C CYS A 506 -14.65 31.11 23.52
N TYR A 507 -15.37 32.08 22.96
CA TYR A 507 -16.68 32.51 23.49
C TYR A 507 -17.81 32.01 22.59
N LEU A 508 -18.70 31.19 23.14
CA LEU A 508 -19.91 30.75 22.45
C LEU A 508 -20.82 31.96 22.17
N ASN A 509 -21.22 32.12 20.91
CA ASN A 509 -21.97 33.25 20.37
C ASN A 509 -21.34 34.63 20.71
N GLY A 510 -20.03 34.66 20.97
CA GLY A 510 -19.30 35.88 21.31
C GLY A 510 -19.51 36.40 22.74
N SER A 511 -20.28 35.72 23.60
CA SER A 511 -20.59 36.20 24.95
C SER A 511 -20.30 35.20 26.07
N SER A 512 -20.58 33.92 25.86
CA SER A 512 -20.57 32.91 26.93
C SER A 512 -19.29 32.10 26.92
N PHE A 513 -18.61 32.02 28.06
CA PHE A 513 -17.36 31.27 28.21
C PHE A 513 -17.59 30.00 29.01
N TYR A 514 -17.35 28.87 28.37
CA TYR A 514 -17.55 27.55 28.97
C TYR A 514 -16.23 26.84 29.19
N VAL A 515 -16.13 26.09 30.28
CA VAL A 515 -15.03 25.18 30.58
C VAL A 515 -15.56 23.81 30.97
N ARG A 516 -14.78 22.77 30.68
CA ARG A 516 -15.06 21.41 31.12
C ARG A 516 -14.48 21.20 32.53
N THR A 517 -15.35 20.90 33.49
CA THR A 517 -15.05 20.61 34.89
C THR A 517 -15.59 19.23 35.21
N ASN A 518 -14.80 18.20 34.91
CA ASN A 518 -15.19 16.78 34.87
C ASN A 518 -16.28 16.38 35.90
N PRO A 519 -17.46 15.87 35.50
CA PRO A 519 -17.99 15.68 34.14
C PRO A 519 -18.93 16.80 33.65
N ALA A 520 -18.95 17.98 34.30
CA ALA A 520 -19.86 19.08 33.98
C ALA A 520 -19.23 20.13 33.04
N THR A 521 -20.09 20.91 32.37
CA THR A 521 -19.69 22.10 31.61
C THR A 521 -20.21 23.32 32.33
N ASP A 522 -19.29 24.05 32.96
CA ASP A 522 -19.59 25.25 33.71
C ASP A 522 -19.40 26.50 32.85
N GLU A 523 -20.30 27.47 33.03
CA GLU A 523 -20.10 28.82 32.52
C GLU A 523 -19.27 29.61 33.53
N LEU A 524 -18.18 30.23 33.09
CA LEU A 524 -17.39 31.13 33.93
C LEU A 524 -17.77 32.57 33.61
N GLU A 525 -18.07 33.33 34.66
CA GLU A 525 -18.41 34.74 34.58
C GLU A 525 -17.60 35.56 35.59
N GLY A 526 -17.55 36.87 35.37
CA GLY A 526 -16.99 37.83 36.32
C GLY A 526 -15.52 37.53 36.69
N PRO A 527 -15.12 37.65 37.96
CA PRO A 527 -13.74 37.45 38.39
C PRO A 527 -13.14 36.09 38.04
N ARG A 528 -13.94 35.00 38.10
CA ARG A 528 -13.49 33.63 37.83
C ARG A 528 -13.08 33.44 36.36
N LEU A 529 -13.81 34.09 35.45
CA LEU A 529 -13.48 34.09 34.02
C LEU A 529 -12.14 34.81 33.78
N VAL A 530 -11.98 36.01 34.37
CA VAL A 530 -10.77 36.82 34.19
C VAL A 530 -9.53 36.07 34.69
N GLU A 531 -9.62 35.48 35.89
CA GLU A 531 -8.54 34.71 36.49
C GLU A 531 -8.20 33.46 35.65
N TYR A 532 -9.20 32.73 35.19
CA TYR A 532 -8.98 31.55 34.33
C TYR A 532 -8.28 31.94 33.03
N VAL A 533 -8.76 32.99 32.35
CA VAL A 533 -8.19 33.43 31.07
C VAL A 533 -6.73 33.86 31.24
N GLN A 534 -6.42 34.60 32.30
CA GLN A 534 -5.06 35.03 32.60
C GLN A 534 -4.14 33.84 32.87
N ASN A 535 -4.56 32.87 33.67
CA ASN A 535 -3.70 31.74 34.03
C ASN A 535 -3.53 30.72 32.88
N HIS A 536 -4.58 30.48 32.10
CA HIS A 536 -4.58 29.41 31.09
C HIS A 536 -4.01 29.83 29.73
N PHE A 537 -4.21 31.09 29.31
CA PHE A 537 -3.83 31.54 27.96
C PHE A 537 -2.65 32.52 27.92
N SER A 538 -2.28 33.19 29.02
CA SER A 538 -1.21 34.22 28.98
C SER A 538 0.21 33.67 28.80
N GLY A 539 0.42 32.35 28.94
CA GLY A 539 1.72 31.69 28.78
C GLY A 539 1.95 30.98 27.44
N LYS A 540 0.96 30.97 26.53
CA LYS A 540 1.02 30.22 25.25
C LYS A 540 1.38 31.09 24.03
N ASN A 541 1.69 32.36 24.22
CA ASN A 541 2.13 33.31 23.18
C ASN A 541 3.63 33.64 23.31
N GLN A 542 4.50 32.62 23.24
CA GLN A 542 5.93 32.80 22.97
C GLN A 542 6.37 31.92 21.81
#